data_AF-A0A2S3R330-F1
#
_entry.id   AF-A0A2S3R330-F1
#
_cell.length_a   1.000
_cell.length_b   1.000
_cell.length_c   1.000
_cell.angle_alpha   90.00
_cell.angle_beta   90.00
_cell.angle_gamma   90.00
#
_symmetry.space_group_name_H-M   'P 1'
#
loop_
_entity.id
_entity.type
_entity.pdbx_description
1 polymer ?
#
loop_
_entity_poly.entity_id
_entity_poly.type
_entity_poly.pdbx_seq_one_letter_code
_entity_poly.pdbx_strand_id
1 'polypeptide(L)'
;EDFFSSEEAKACYNNSDIHIILRQGEGFDKYLAQNPSAFSPYEQRIIKSFDKSSTAGYSCARIKAGGHVTYHRFFASPVKRAMFSTEP
;
A
#
# COMPACT_ATOMS: atom_id res chain seq x y z
N GLU A 1 9.46 -15.85 -4.47
CA GLU A 1 9.23 -14.77 -5.46
C GLU A 1 7.86 -15.04 -6.07
N ASP A 2 6.84 -14.22 -5.82
CA ASP A 2 5.45 -14.59 -6.17
C ASP A 2 4.70 -13.47 -6.93
N PHE A 3 4.93 -12.20 -6.58
CA PHE A 3 4.21 -11.08 -7.22
C PHE A 3 4.67 -10.71 -8.65
N PHE A 4 5.86 -11.14 -9.07
CA PHE A 4 6.46 -10.80 -10.38
C PHE A 4 6.87 -12.03 -11.20
N SER A 5 6.52 -13.25 -10.78
CA SER A 5 6.96 -14.47 -11.47
C SER A 5 6.11 -14.80 -12.71
N SER A 6 4.89 -14.24 -12.79
CA SER A 6 3.96 -14.47 -13.90
C SER A 6 3.64 -13.17 -14.64
N GLU A 7 3.57 -13.25 -15.98
CA GLU A 7 3.22 -12.10 -16.82
C GLU A 7 1.77 -11.65 -16.54
N GLU A 8 0.92 -12.59 -16.13
CA GLU A 8 -0.48 -12.38 -15.78
C GLU A 8 -0.62 -11.53 -14.51
N ALA A 9 0.20 -11.78 -13.48
CA ALA A 9 0.19 -10.97 -12.26
C ALA A 9 0.60 -9.52 -12.56
N LYS A 10 1.60 -9.35 -13.43
CA LYS A 10 2.03 -8.02 -13.89
C LYS A 10 0.95 -7.33 -14.72
N ALA A 11 0.25 -8.07 -15.59
CA ALA A 11 -0.87 -7.56 -16.37
C ALA A 11 -2.03 -7.12 -15.46
N CYS A 12 -2.41 -7.93 -14.47
CA CYS A 12 -3.44 -7.58 -13.49
C CYS A 12 -3.08 -6.32 -12.70
N TYR A 13 -1.82 -6.20 -12.26
CA TYR A 13 -1.36 -4.99 -11.57
C TYR A 13 -1.44 -3.76 -12.48
N ASN A 14 -0.97 -3.86 -13.73
CA ASN A 14 -0.95 -2.72 -14.66
C ASN A 14 -2.34 -2.33 -15.20
N ASN A 15 -3.26 -3.29 -15.29
CA ASN A 15 -4.61 -3.07 -15.82
C ASN A 15 -5.58 -2.53 -14.76
N SER A 16 -5.22 -2.62 -13.47
CA SER A 16 -6.02 -2.03 -12.41
C SER A 16 -5.84 -0.51 -12.40
N ASP A 17 -6.92 0.22 -12.68
CA ASP A 17 -6.89 1.68 -12.59
C ASP A 17 -6.94 2.19 -11.13
N ILE A 18 -7.29 1.29 -10.20
CA ILE A 18 -7.38 1.56 -8.77
C ILE A 18 -6.26 0.82 -8.04
N HIS A 19 -5.48 1.54 -7.24
CA HIS A 19 -4.49 0.96 -6.34
C HIS A 19 -4.63 1.54 -4.94
N ILE A 20 -4.69 0.66 -3.94
CA ILE A 20 -4.66 1.02 -2.52
C ILE A 20 -3.35 0.54 -1.93
N ILE A 21 -2.53 1.46 -1.43
CA ILE A 21 -1.23 1.17 -0.85
C ILE A 21 -1.25 1.58 0.62
N LEU A 22 -1.09 0.61 1.51
CA LEU A 22 -0.98 0.82 2.95
C LEU A 22 0.49 1.05 3.35
N ARG A 23 0.75 1.10 4.67
CA ARG A 23 2.12 1.16 5.21
C ARG A 23 2.98 0.05 4.62
N GLN A 24 4.14 0.44 4.09
CA GLN A 24 5.15 -0.49 3.59
C GLN A 24 6.24 -0.68 4.64
N GLY A 25 6.74 -1.92 4.79
CA GLY A 25 7.83 -2.26 5.70
C GLY A 25 9.21 -2.14 5.05
N GLU A 26 10.18 -2.89 5.58
CA GLU A 26 11.58 -2.91 5.13
C GLU A 26 11.76 -3.31 3.65
N GLY A 27 10.77 -3.99 3.06
CA GLY A 27 10.78 -4.36 1.65
C GLY A 27 10.59 -3.17 0.68
N PHE A 28 10.16 -2.00 1.17
CA PHE A 28 9.85 -0.87 0.29
C PHE A 28 11.09 -0.30 -0.38
N ASP A 29 12.20 -0.14 0.34
CA ASP A 29 13.43 0.40 -0.23
C ASP A 29 14.01 -0.53 -1.30
N LYS A 30 13.92 -1.84 -1.08
CA LYS A 30 14.29 -2.85 -2.09
C LYS A 30 13.41 -2.74 -3.34
N TYR A 31 12.11 -2.57 -3.15
CA TYR A 31 11.18 -2.38 -4.25
C TYR A 31 11.48 -1.11 -5.06
N LEU A 32 11.76 0.01 -4.38
CA LEU A 32 12.11 1.29 -5.02
C LEU A 32 13.43 1.20 -5.80
N ALA A 33 14.41 0.46 -5.29
CA ALA A 33 15.67 0.22 -6.01
C ALA A 33 15.47 -0.58 -7.30
N GLN A 34 14.54 -1.54 -7.30
CA GLN A 34 14.20 -2.35 -8.48
C GLN A 34 13.26 -1.61 -9.45
N ASN A 35 12.43 -0.70 -8.94
CA ASN A 35 11.41 0.02 -9.70
C ASN A 35 11.48 1.53 -9.43
N PRO A 36 12.54 2.22 -9.90
CA PRO A 36 12.79 3.61 -9.56
C PRO A 36 11.72 4.58 -10.08
N SER A 37 11.00 4.21 -11.14
CA SER A 37 9.92 5.01 -11.74
C SER A 37 8.53 4.72 -11.17
N ALA A 38 8.38 3.77 -10.23
CA ALA A 38 7.07 3.38 -9.71
C ALA A 38 6.40 4.48 -8.87
N PHE A 39 7.21 5.30 -8.18
CA PHE A 39 6.75 6.39 -7.33
C PHE A 39 7.64 7.61 -7.48
N SER A 40 7.05 8.79 -7.53
CA SER A 40 7.78 10.05 -7.43
C SER A 40 8.43 10.21 -6.05
N PRO A 41 9.50 11.02 -5.91
CA PRO A 41 10.14 11.26 -4.61
C PRO A 41 9.17 11.77 -3.53
N TYR A 42 8.16 12.55 -3.93
CA TYR A 42 7.10 13.04 -3.04
C TYR A 42 6.24 11.89 -2.51
N GLU A 43 5.79 11.00 -3.40
CA GLU A 43 4.98 9.84 -3.02
C GLU A 43 5.75 8.88 -2.11
N GLN A 44 7.03 8.65 -2.42
CA GLN A 44 7.91 7.83 -1.59
C GLN A 44 8.02 8.39 -0.18
N ARG A 45 8.20 9.72 -0.04
CA ARG A 45 8.27 10.39 1.25
C ARG A 45 6.98 10.21 2.07
N ILE A 46 5.82 10.36 1.43
CA ILE A 46 4.53 10.20 2.12
C ILE A 46 4.33 8.74 2.56
N ILE A 47 4.55 7.78 1.67
CA ILE A 47 4.39 6.35 2.00
C ILE A 47 5.32 5.95 3.15
N LYS A 48 6.56 6.45 3.17
CA LYS A 48 7.52 6.23 4.26
C LYS A 48 7.10 6.87 5.59
N SER A 49 6.29 7.93 5.56
CA SER A 49 5.72 8.55 6.76
C SER A 49 4.48 7.83 7.32
N PHE A 50 4.05 6.71 6.70
CA PHE A 50 2.93 5.94 7.23
C PHE A 50 3.34 5.23 8.52
N ASP A 51 2.88 5.76 9.64
CA ASP A 51 3.12 5.19 10.96
C ASP A 51 2.44 3.84 11.15
N LYS A 52 3.00 3.04 12.07
CA LYS A 52 2.36 1.81 12.52
C LYS A 52 1.02 2.17 13.18
N SER A 53 -0.04 1.46 12.80
CA SER A 53 -1.39 1.73 13.32
C SER A 53 -1.50 1.61 14.84
N SER A 54 -0.68 0.75 15.47
CA SER A 54 -0.60 0.62 16.93
C SER A 54 -0.10 1.89 17.63
N THR A 55 0.68 2.71 16.92
CA THR A 55 1.27 3.95 17.45
C THR A 55 0.41 5.17 17.09
N ALA A 56 -0.06 5.25 15.85
CA ALA A 56 -0.84 6.39 15.36
C ALA A 56 -2.34 6.34 15.75
N GLY A 57 -2.87 5.15 16.09
CA GLY A 57 -4.31 4.96 16.35
C GLY A 57 -5.18 4.89 15.08
N TYR A 58 -4.56 4.94 13.90
CA TYR A 58 -5.21 4.79 12.59
C TYR A 58 -4.25 4.17 11.59
N SER A 59 -4.78 3.66 10.48
CA SER A 59 -3.97 3.24 9.34
C SER A 59 -3.89 4.36 8.30
N CYS A 60 -2.86 4.37 7.47
CA CYS A 60 -2.75 5.29 6.33
C CYS A 60 -2.91 4.51 5.01
N ALA A 61 -3.60 5.12 4.04
CA ALA A 61 -3.79 4.55 2.71
C ALA A 61 -3.54 5.60 1.63
N ARG A 62 -2.69 5.27 0.65
CA ARG A 62 -2.62 5.97 -0.63
C ARG A 62 -3.59 5.31 -1.58
N ILE A 63 -4.52 6.07 -2.13
CA ILE A 63 -5.50 5.60 -3.13
C ILE A 63 -5.17 6.29 -4.45
N LYS A 64 -4.76 5.50 -5.44
CA LYS A 64 -4.72 5.90 -6.85
C LYS A 64 -6.02 5.42 -7.49
N ALA A 65 -6.72 6.30 -8.20
CA ALA A 65 -7.86 5.97 -9.03
C ALA A 65 -7.77 6.81 -10.30
N GLY A 66 -7.49 6.17 -11.44
CA GLY A 66 -7.21 6.90 -12.67
C GLY A 66 -5.93 7.73 -12.56
N GLY A 67 -6.02 8.98 -13.02
CA GLY A 67 -4.96 9.97 -12.92
C GLY A 67 -4.84 10.64 -11.55
N HIS A 68 -5.68 10.30 -10.57
CA HIS A 68 -5.72 10.97 -9.27
C HIS A 68 -5.11 10.11 -8.18
N VAL A 69 -4.33 10.75 -7.31
CA VAL A 69 -3.71 10.13 -6.13
C VAL A 69 -4.11 10.93 -4.90
N THR A 70 -4.61 10.22 -3.89
CA THR A 70 -5.04 10.80 -2.61
C THR A 70 -4.51 9.99 -1.43
N TYR A 71 -4.43 10.62 -0.27
CA TYR A 71 -3.88 10.04 0.95
C TYR A 71 -4.88 10.20 2.08
N HIS A 72 -5.21 9.09 2.75
CA HIS A 72 -6.28 9.05 3.73
C HIS A 72 -5.84 8.38 5.02
N ARG A 73 -6.39 8.85 6.13
CA ARG A 73 -6.39 8.11 7.40
C ARG A 73 -7.59 7.18 7.40
N PHE A 74 -7.32 5.89 7.53
CA PHE A 74 -8.31 4.84 7.61
C PHE A 74 -8.55 4.44 9.06
N PHE A 75 -9.78 4.67 9.51
CA PHE A 75 -10.26 4.28 10.84
C PHE A 75 -11.18 3.07 10.68
N ALA A 76 -10.74 1.91 11.14
CA ALA A 76 -11.60 0.73 11.16
C ALA A 76 -12.66 0.90 12.25
N SER A 77 -13.94 0.68 11.91
CA SER A 77 -15.01 0.67 12.90
C SER A 77 -14.74 -0.42 13.95
N PRO A 78 -14.74 -0.08 15.26
CA PRO A 78 -14.41 -1.04 16.32
C PRO A 78 -15.38 -2.23 16.39
N VAL A 79 -16.59 -2.12 15.83
CA VAL A 79 -17.62 -3.17 15.88
C VAL A 79 -17.31 -4.35 14.94
N LYS A 80 -16.45 -4.17 13.93
CA LYS A 80 -16.01 -5.26 13.02
C LYS A 80 -14.66 -5.90 13.42
N ARG A 81 -14.10 -5.59 14.61
CA ARG A 81 -12.95 -6.33 15.19
C ARG A 81 -13.23 -7.82 15.42
N ALA A 82 -14.50 -8.24 15.35
CA ALA A 82 -14.91 -9.64 15.43
C ALA A 82 -14.74 -10.42 14.12
N MET A 83 -14.43 -9.78 12.98
CA MET A 83 -14.12 -10.50 11.75
C MET A 83 -12.63 -10.85 11.72
N PHE A 84 -12.31 -11.83 12.56
CA PHE A 84 -11.18 -12.76 12.52
C PHE A 84 -9.86 -12.20 12.00
N SER A 85 -9.01 -11.82 12.95
CA SER A 85 -7.57 -11.99 12.80
C SER A 85 -7.31 -13.43 12.39
N THR A 86 -6.75 -13.66 11.19
CA THR A 86 -6.06 -14.91 10.91
C THR A 86 -4.74 -14.88 11.68
N GLU A 87 -4.77 -15.27 12.95
CA GLU A 87 -3.61 -15.98 13.48
C GLU A 87 -3.56 -17.38 12.83
N PRO A 88 -2.37 -17.98 12.67
CA PRO A 88 -2.14 -19.17 11.86
C PRO A 88 -2.89 -20.42 12.32
#